data_AF-A0A4T0UVJ1-F1
#
_entry.id   AF-A0A4T0UVJ1-F1
#
_cell.length_a   1.000
_cell.length_b   1.000
_cell.length_c   1.000
_cell.angle_alpha   90.00
_cell.angle_beta   90.00
_cell.angle_gamma   90.00
#
_symmetry.space_group_name_H-M   'P 1'
#
loop_
_entity.id
_entity.type
_entity.pdbx_description
1 polymer ?
#
loop_
_entity_poly.entity_id
_entity_poly.type
_entity_poly.pdbx_seq_one_letter_code
_entity_poly.pdbx_strand_id
1 'polypeptide(L)'
;MSDNPADALFEFPCRFPVKVMGERHEELQAQVIEVVRVHAPDLDEVDVVVRESSSGKYLSLTVTVNAQNRAQLDAIYLSLTSHPLVKIVL
;
A
#
# COMPACT_ATOMS: atom_id res chain seq x y z
N MET A 1 25.54 -9.57 -18.57
CA MET A 1 24.99 -8.49 -17.71
C MET A 1 23.74 -8.02 -18.42
N SER A 2 22.57 -8.44 -17.95
CA SER A 2 21.30 -8.12 -18.60
C SER A 2 20.74 -6.86 -17.94
N ASP A 3 21.07 -5.72 -18.54
CA ASP A 3 20.39 -4.45 -18.26
C ASP A 3 19.07 -4.48 -19.03
N ASN A 4 17.96 -4.70 -18.33
CA ASN A 4 16.63 -4.69 -18.92
C ASN A 4 16.06 -3.27 -18.74
N PRO A 5 15.91 -2.48 -19.82
CA PRO A 5 15.55 -1.06 -19.74
C PRO A 5 14.14 -0.79 -19.18
N ALA A 6 13.33 -1.83 -18.92
CA ALA A 6 12.04 -1.69 -18.27
C ALA A 6 12.13 -1.52 -16.74
N ASP A 7 13.30 -1.80 -16.13
CA ASP A 7 13.55 -1.49 -14.71
C ASP A 7 13.99 -0.02 -14.52
N ALA A 8 14.55 0.60 -15.57
CA ALA A 8 15.08 1.96 -15.56
C ALA A 8 14.02 3.08 -15.70
N LEU A 9 12.72 2.75 -15.79
CA LEU A 9 11.65 3.77 -15.84
C LEU A 9 11.16 4.24 -14.46
N PHE A 10 11.52 3.54 -13.39
CA PHE A 10 11.22 3.96 -12.02
C PHE A 10 12.53 4.25 -11.28
N GLU A 11 12.74 5.50 -10.88
CA GLU A 11 13.89 5.89 -10.07
C GLU A 11 13.66 5.48 -8.62
N PHE A 12 13.97 4.24 -8.25
CA PHE A 12 13.92 3.82 -6.84
C PHE A 12 15.17 4.30 -6.06
N PRO A 13 15.06 4.69 -4.77
CA PRO A 13 13.86 4.74 -3.93
C PRO A 13 12.86 5.83 -4.33
N CYS A 14 11.57 5.49 -4.35
CA CYS A 14 10.50 6.45 -4.54
C CYS A 14 9.38 6.24 -3.52
N ARG A 15 8.81 7.34 -3.03
CA ARG A 15 7.62 7.30 -2.18
C ARG A 15 6.37 7.23 -3.04
N PHE A 16 5.64 6.13 -2.92
CA PHE A 16 4.39 5.90 -3.65
C PHE A 16 3.21 5.88 -2.68
N PRO A 17 2.22 6.78 -2.84
CA PRO A 17 0.98 6.70 -2.09
C PRO A 17 0.10 5.60 -2.67
N VAL A 18 -0.04 4.50 -1.92
CA VAL A 18 -0.96 3.39 -2.24
C VAL A 18 -2.29 3.66 -1.57
N LYS A 19 -3.34 3.81 -2.37
CA LYS A 19 -4.68 4.09 -1.87
C LYS A 19 -5.48 2.79 -1.78
N VAL A 20 -5.79 2.39 -0.56
CA VAL A 20 -6.58 1.20 -0.25
C VAL A 20 -8.00 1.63 0.12
N MET A 21 -9.00 1.07 -0.55
CA MET A 21 -10.40 1.20 -0.17
C MET A 21 -10.93 -0.14 0.32
N GLY A 22 -11.48 -0.15 1.52
CA GLY A 22 -12.03 -1.34 2.16
C GLY A 22 -13.36 -1.06 2.85
N GLU A 23 -13.99 -2.12 3.36
CA GLU A 23 -15.15 -1.98 4.25
C GLU A 23 -14.72 -1.33 5.56
N ARG A 24 -15.65 -0.61 6.22
CA ARG A 24 -15.37 0.04 7.49
C ARG A 24 -15.08 -0.98 8.58
N HIS A 25 -13.80 -1.17 8.87
CA HIS A 25 -13.31 -2.04 9.94
C HIS A 25 -12.18 -1.34 10.69
N GLU A 26 -12.23 -1.36 12.02
CA GLU A 26 -11.16 -0.82 12.87
C GLU A 26 -9.84 -1.56 12.66
N GLU A 27 -9.91 -2.87 12.39
CA GLU A 27 -8.74 -3.70 12.08
C GLU A 27 -8.17 -3.47 10.67
N LEU A 28 -8.92 -2.85 9.74
CA LEU A 28 -8.44 -2.62 8.37
C LEU A 28 -7.13 -1.83 8.37
N GLN A 29 -7.06 -0.78 9.19
CA GLN A 29 -5.85 0.02 9.33
C GLN A 29 -4.69 -0.82 9.85
N ALA A 30 -4.86 -1.48 10.99
CA ALA A 30 -3.81 -2.28 11.60
C ALA A 30 -3.31 -3.39 10.66
N GLN A 31 -4.23 -4.09 9.99
CA GLN A 31 -3.92 -5.14 9.02
C GLN A 31 -3.16 -4.62 7.80
N VAL A 32 -3.60 -3.51 7.21
CA VAL A 32 -2.90 -2.87 6.08
C VAL A 32 -1.50 -2.43 6.48
N ILE A 33 -1.35 -1.82 7.66
CA ILE A 33 -0.04 -1.40 8.17
C ILE A 33 0.87 -2.61 8.36
N GLU A 34 0.42 -3.68 9.01
CA GLU A 34 1.20 -4.89 9.22
C GLU A 34 1.68 -5.49 7.90
N VAL A 35 0.77 -5.65 6.93
CA VAL A 35 1.10 -6.17 5.59
C VAL A 35 2.15 -5.30 4.91
N VAL A 36 1.95 -3.98 4.90
CA VAL A 36 2.90 -3.06 4.25
C VAL A 36 4.23 -3.06 5.01
N ARG A 37 4.22 -3.09 6.34
CA ARG A 37 5.41 -3.07 7.20
C ARG A 37 6.30 -4.30 7.02
N VAL A 38 5.73 -5.46 6.68
CA VAL A 38 6.49 -6.65 6.28
C VAL A 38 7.38 -6.38 5.06
N HIS A 39 6.89 -5.60 4.10
CA HIS A 39 7.64 -5.26 2.89
C HIS A 39 8.46 -3.98 3.05
N ALA A 40 7.94 -3.00 3.78
CA ALA A 40 8.52 -1.68 4.03
C ALA A 40 8.60 -1.43 5.54
N PRO A 41 9.63 -1.94 6.23
CA PRO A 41 9.79 -1.76 7.68
C PRO A 41 10.03 -0.29 8.08
N ASP A 42 10.40 0.55 7.11
CA ASP A 42 10.55 2.01 7.22
C ASP A 42 9.19 2.74 7.22
N LEU A 43 8.07 2.01 7.05
CA LEU A 43 6.73 2.59 7.10
C LEU A 43 6.43 3.11 8.50
N ASP A 44 6.15 4.41 8.55
CA ASP A 44 5.76 5.12 9.75
C ASP A 44 4.23 5.32 9.79
N GLU A 45 3.66 5.47 10.98
CA GLU A 45 2.21 5.64 11.12
C GLU A 45 1.74 6.97 10.52
N VAL A 46 2.63 7.96 10.45
CA VAL A 46 2.35 9.27 9.83
C VAL A 46 2.16 9.19 8.31
N ASP A 47 2.69 8.15 7.67
CA ASP A 47 2.52 7.91 6.23
C ASP A 47 1.17 7.25 5.91
N VAL A 48 0.37 6.92 6.94
CA VAL A 48 -0.94 6.28 6.82
C VAL A 48 -2.03 7.28 7.14
N VAL A 49 -2.78 7.68 6.12
CA VAL A 49 -3.92 8.59 6.26
C VAL A 49 -5.21 7.81 6.06
N VAL A 50 -6.00 7.68 7.11
CA VAL A 50 -7.33 7.07 7.07
C VAL A 50 -8.39 8.15 6.90
N ARG A 51 -9.28 7.95 5.94
CA ARG A 51 -10.46 8.79 5.72
C ARG A 51 -11.72 7.94 5.69
N GLU A 52 -12.70 8.35 6.48
CA GLU A 52 -14.04 7.81 6.40
C GLU A 52 -14.73 8.30 5.12
N SER A 53 -15.38 7.38 4.42
CA SER A 53 -16.16 7.73 3.24
C SER A 53 -17.48 8.39 3.66
N SER A 54 -18.01 9.31 2.86
CA SER A 54 -19.20 10.11 3.21
C SER A 54 -20.46 9.27 3.51
N SER A 55 -20.51 8.03 3.04
CA SER A 55 -21.61 7.09 3.33
C SER A 55 -21.41 6.23 4.59
N GLY A 56 -20.26 6.31 5.27
CA GLY A 56 -19.94 5.53 6.48
C GLY A 56 -19.75 4.02 6.26
N LYS A 57 -19.96 3.50 5.05
CA LYS A 57 -19.82 2.07 4.72
C LYS A 57 -18.39 1.64 4.41
N TYR A 58 -17.58 2.57 3.89
CA TYR A 58 -16.22 2.27 3.41
C TYR A 58 -15.18 3.19 4.06
N LEU A 59 -13.97 2.68 4.18
CA LEU A 59 -12.78 3.42 4.59
C LEU A 59 -11.82 3.57 3.40
N SER A 60 -11.24 4.75 3.26
CA SER A 60 -10.17 5.03 2.31
C SER A 60 -8.88 5.27 3.09
N LEU A 61 -7.93 4.37 2.96
CA LEU A 61 -6.59 4.49 3.52
C LEU A 61 -5.63 4.92 2.42
N THR A 62 -4.79 5.90 2.70
CA THR A 62 -3.68 6.27 1.83
C THR A 62 -2.40 5.96 2.58
N VAL A 63 -1.65 4.98 2.09
CA VAL A 63 -0.42 4.50 2.72
C VAL A 63 0.74 4.88 1.83
N THR A 64 1.61 5.75 2.30
CA THR A 64 2.79 6.16 1.55
C THR A 64 3.92 5.16 1.80
N VAL A 65 4.24 4.35 0.79
CA VAL A 65 5.28 3.32 0.89
C VAL A 65 6.56 3.78 0.22
N ASN A 66 7.70 3.49 0.85
CA ASN A 66 9.00 3.73 0.23
C ASN A 66 9.37 2.51 -0.63
N ALA A 67 9.06 2.59 -1.91
CA ALA A 67 9.37 1.56 -2.87
C ALA A 67 10.87 1.57 -3.19
N GLN A 68 11.57 0.50 -2.85
CA GLN A 68 12.98 0.25 -3.15
C GLN A 68 13.14 -0.45 -4.51
N ASN A 69 12.12 -1.16 -4.96
CA ASN A 69 12.08 -1.85 -6.24
C ASN A 69 10.64 -2.19 -6.62
N ARG A 70 10.45 -2.56 -7.90
CA ARG A 70 9.13 -2.91 -8.43
C ARG A 70 8.54 -4.17 -7.79
N ALA A 71 9.38 -5.17 -7.49
CA ALA A 71 8.91 -6.43 -6.89
C ALA A 71 8.32 -6.21 -5.47
N GLN A 72 8.87 -5.27 -4.70
CA GLN A 72 8.35 -4.89 -3.39
C GLN A 72 6.97 -4.24 -3.52
N LEU A 73 6.79 -3.31 -4.46
CA LEU A 73 5.46 -2.73 -4.74
C LEU A 73 4.46 -3.80 -5.14
N ASP A 74 4.83 -4.68 -6.08
CA ASP A 74 3.95 -5.74 -6.57
C ASP A 74 3.52 -6.68 -5.42
N ALA A 75 4.46 -7.04 -4.54
CA ALA A 75 4.18 -7.84 -3.36
C ALA A 75 3.23 -7.12 -2.38
N ILE A 76 3.39 -5.81 -2.17
CA ILE A 76 2.48 -5.00 -1.35
C ILE A 76 1.08 -5.00 -1.97
N TYR A 77 0.95 -4.69 -3.26
CA TYR A 77 -0.33 -4.69 -3.96
C TYR A 77 -0.99 -6.08 -3.91
N LEU A 78 -0.24 -7.17 -4.11
CA LEU A 78 -0.75 -8.53 -4.07
C LEU A 78 -1.26 -8.93 -2.67
N SER A 79 -0.49 -8.61 -1.63
CA SER A 79 -0.87 -8.90 -0.25
C SER A 79 -2.10 -8.09 0.19
N LEU A 80 -2.18 -6.82 -0.22
CA LEU A 80 -3.33 -5.96 0.05
C LEU A 80 -4.58 -6.42 -0.71
N THR A 81 -4.47 -6.72 -2.00
CA THR A 81 -5.60 -7.21 -2.82
C THR A 81 -6.08 -8.59 -2.41
N SER A 82 -5.20 -9.42 -1.85
CA SER A 82 -5.56 -10.72 -1.28
C SER A 82 -6.26 -10.62 0.08
N HIS A 83 -6.29 -9.44 0.70
CA HIS A 83 -6.87 -9.25 2.03
C HIS A 83 -8.41 -9.14 1.94
N PRO A 84 -9.18 -9.92 2.71
CA PRO A 84 -10.65 -9.97 2.58
C PRO A 84 -11.37 -8.64 2.88
N LEU A 85 -10.74 -7.77 3.67
CA LEU A 85 -11.28 -6.46 4.05
C LEU A 85 -11.02 -5.39 2.99
N VAL A 86 -10.05 -5.61 2.10
CA VAL A 86 -9.70 -4.70 1.00
C VAL A 86 -10.60 -5.01 -0.19
N LYS A 87 -11.19 -3.96 -0.77
CA LYS A 87 -12.00 -4.08 -1.98
C LYS A 87 -11.27 -3.60 -3.21
N ILE A 88 -10.52 -2.50 -3.08
CA ILE A 88 -9.85 -1.84 -4.19
C ILE A 88 -8.51 -1.30 -3.69
N VAL A 89 -7.47 -1.46 -4.50
CA VAL A 89 -6.17 -0.82 -4.31
C VAL A 89 -5.86 -0.01 -5.58
N LEU A 90 -5.44 1.23 -5.41
CA LEU A 90 -5.10 2.20 -6.46
C LEU A 90 -3.70 2.73 -6.23
#